data_AF-A0A4Y1ZYK3-F1
#
_entry.id   AF-A0A4Y1ZYK3-F1
#
_cell.length_a   1.000
_cell.length_b   1.000
_cell.length_c   1.000
_cell.angle_alpha   90.00
_cell.angle_beta   90.00
_cell.angle_gamma   90.00
#
_symmetry.space_group_name_H-M   'P 1'
#
loop_
_entity.id
_entity.type
_entity.pdbx_description
1 polymer ?
#
loop_
_entity_poly.entity_id
_entity_poly.type
_entity_poly.pdbx_seq_one_letter_code
_entity_poly.pdbx_strand_id
1 'polypeptide(L)'
;MWRVNEFSLSEKSHAIMRLAVHLPNQQQIVFQSCQEVAAVTRVSMRHTALTAWFLLNQHDVEAHNCNYADIPQYYVFDKSQTLWKKRQRGGQQINGLD
;
A
#
# COMPACT_ATOMS: atom_id res chain seq x y z
N MET A 1 1.05 -29.05 35.79
CA MET A 1 0.70 -29.19 34.37
C MET A 1 -0.31 -28.08 34.06
N TRP A 2 0.08 -27.03 33.33
CA TRP A 2 -0.59 -25.70 33.36
C TRP A 2 -1.01 -25.15 31.98
N ARG A 3 -1.13 -25.99 30.96
CA ARG A 3 -1.50 -25.54 29.61
C ARG A 3 -2.78 -26.21 29.14
N VAL A 4 -3.92 -25.59 29.42
CA VAL A 4 -5.21 -26.05 28.84
C VAL A 4 -5.90 -24.98 28.02
N ASN A 5 -5.56 -23.69 28.14
CA ASN A 5 -6.26 -22.65 27.41
C ASN A 5 -5.30 -21.74 26.65
N GLU A 6 -4.96 -22.12 25.42
CA GLU A 6 -4.36 -21.25 24.39
C GLU A 6 -5.42 -20.25 23.87
N PHE A 7 -6.06 -19.48 24.76
CA PHE A 7 -6.87 -18.37 24.29
C PHE A 7 -5.93 -17.28 23.75
N SER A 8 -6.13 -16.90 22.49
CA SER A 8 -5.53 -15.69 21.92
C SER A 8 -6.03 -14.47 22.71
N LEU A 9 -5.32 -14.11 23.78
CA LEU A 9 -5.64 -12.99 24.67
C LEU A 9 -5.49 -11.61 24.01
N SER A 10 -4.96 -11.58 22.79
CA SER A 10 -4.84 -10.36 22.00
C SER A 10 -4.92 -10.74 20.54
N GLU A 11 -6.10 -10.57 19.94
CA GLU A 11 -6.14 -10.18 18.53
C GLU A 11 -5.33 -8.88 18.44
N LYS A 12 -4.08 -8.99 18.00
CA LYS A 12 -3.29 -7.82 17.66
C LYS A 12 -4.05 -7.13 16.54
N SER A 13 -4.56 -5.94 16.81
CA SER A 13 -5.14 -5.08 15.79
C SER A 13 -4.15 -4.99 14.64
N HIS A 14 -4.54 -5.40 13.44
CA HIS A 14 -3.70 -5.29 12.25
C HIS A 14 -3.17 -3.85 12.15
N ALA A 15 -1.93 -3.67 11.69
CA ALA A 15 -1.36 -2.35 11.52
C ALA A 15 -2.29 -1.49 10.65
N ILE A 16 -2.88 -0.44 11.22
CA ILE A 16 -3.77 0.46 10.50
C ILE A 16 -2.93 1.26 9.51
N MET A 17 -3.12 0.99 8.21
CA MET A 17 -2.47 1.74 7.14
C MET A 17 -3.44 2.81 6.61
N ARG A 18 -3.01 4.08 6.62
CA ARG A 18 -3.72 5.14 5.92
C ARG A 18 -3.35 5.11 4.45
N LEU A 19 -4.33 4.86 3.61
CA LEU A 19 -4.18 4.89 2.16
C LEU A 19 -4.37 6.31 1.64
N ALA A 20 -3.56 6.69 0.66
CA ALA A 20 -3.68 7.98 0.01
C ALA A 20 -4.85 7.94 -0.98
N VAL A 21 -5.79 8.88 -0.90
CA VAL A 21 -6.89 9.02 -1.86
C VAL A 21 -6.97 10.47 -2.30
N HIS A 22 -6.96 10.70 -3.60
CA HIS A 22 -7.04 12.04 -4.19
C HIS A 22 -7.52 11.96 -5.64
N LEU A 23 -8.02 13.09 -6.16
CA LEU A 23 -8.37 13.23 -7.57
C LEU A 23 -7.12 13.38 -8.45
N PRO A 24 -7.25 13.20 -9.78
CA PRO A 24 -6.16 13.48 -10.71
C PRO A 24 -5.60 14.89 -10.50
N ASN A 25 -4.27 14.99 -10.38
CA ASN A 25 -3.54 16.25 -10.16
C ASN A 25 -3.89 17.00 -8.85
N GLN A 26 -4.66 16.42 -7.94
CA GLN A 26 -4.98 16.98 -6.62
C GLN A 26 -4.24 16.27 -5.49
N GLN A 27 -3.01 15.85 -5.76
CA GLN A 27 -2.17 15.18 -4.78
C GLN A 27 -1.76 16.17 -3.69
N GLN A 28 -1.96 15.83 -2.42
CA GLN A 28 -1.55 16.70 -1.32
C GLN A 28 -0.02 16.72 -1.21
N ILE A 29 0.56 17.91 -1.24
CA ILE A 29 2.01 18.13 -1.10
C ILE A 29 2.25 19.03 0.11
N VAL A 30 3.15 18.62 0.98
CA VAL A 30 3.63 19.43 2.10
C VAL A 30 5.03 19.94 1.76
N PHE A 31 5.24 21.25 1.85
CA PHE A 31 6.49 21.91 1.51
C PHE A 31 6.77 23.06 2.49
N GLN A 32 8.05 23.46 2.56
CA GLN A 32 8.46 24.66 3.28
C GLN A 32 8.33 25.88 2.38
N SER A 33 8.09 27.05 2.96
CA SER A 33 8.07 28.32 2.23
C SER A 33 9.30 28.46 1.33
N CYS A 34 9.10 28.94 0.11
CA CYS A 34 10.14 29.13 -0.92
C CYS A 34 10.68 27.82 -1.54
N GLN A 35 10.04 26.66 -1.30
CA GLN A 35 10.39 25.37 -1.92
C GLN A 35 9.25 24.80 -2.78
N GLU A 36 8.27 25.62 -3.16
CA GLU A 36 7.05 25.24 -3.89
C GLU A 36 7.40 24.46 -5.17
N VAL A 37 8.26 25.05 -6.01
CA VAL A 37 8.63 24.50 -7.32
C VAL A 37 9.36 23.17 -7.16
N ALA A 38 10.34 23.12 -6.25
CA ALA A 38 11.09 21.91 -5.99
C ALA A 38 10.21 20.78 -5.43
N ALA A 39 9.22 21.10 -4.59
CA ALA A 39 8.28 20.13 -4.06
C ALA A 39 7.38 19.53 -5.15
N VAL A 40 6.86 20.36 -6.05
CA VAL A 40 6.08 19.92 -7.22
C VAL A 40 6.92 18.99 -8.11
N THR A 41 8.17 19.38 -8.42
CA THR A 41 9.08 18.55 -9.23
C THR A 41 9.37 17.19 -8.56
N ARG A 42 9.54 17.15 -7.24
CA ARG A 42 9.77 15.88 -6.52
C ARG A 42 8.56 14.96 -6.58
N VAL A 43 7.36 15.51 -6.50
CA VAL A 43 6.11 14.74 -6.55
C VAL A 43 5.81 14.26 -7.96
N SER A 44 6.14 15.03 -9.00
CA SER A 44 5.96 14.57 -10.38
C SER A 44 6.89 13.42 -10.77
N MET A 45 8.04 13.28 -10.10
CA MET A 45 9.00 12.19 -10.33
C MET A 45 8.67 10.89 -9.57
N ARG A 46 7.66 10.90 -8.69
CA ARG A 46 7.37 9.78 -7.77
C ARG A 46 5.91 9.38 -7.83
N HIS A 47 5.66 8.09 -7.74
CA HIS A 47 4.28 7.63 -7.56
C HIS A 47 3.89 7.72 -6.08
N THR A 48 2.63 8.06 -5.83
CA THR A 48 2.02 7.79 -4.53
C THR A 48 1.54 6.35 -4.49
N ALA A 49 1.17 5.89 -3.30
CA ALA A 49 0.58 4.57 -3.13
C ALA A 49 -0.65 4.34 -4.04
N LEU A 50 -1.45 5.39 -4.31
CA LEU A 50 -2.62 5.29 -5.20
C LEU A 50 -2.21 5.21 -6.67
N THR A 51 -1.34 6.09 -7.15
CA THR A 51 -0.93 6.07 -8.57
C THR A 51 -0.09 4.83 -8.89
N ALA A 52 0.71 4.36 -7.95
CA ALA A 52 1.40 3.08 -8.06
C ALA A 52 0.44 1.89 -8.08
N TRP A 53 -0.71 1.97 -7.40
CA TRP A 53 -1.73 0.93 -7.48
C TRP A 53 -2.38 0.89 -8.86
N PHE A 54 -2.68 2.04 -9.47
CA PHE A 54 -3.15 2.08 -10.86
C PHE A 54 -2.15 1.46 -11.83
N LEU A 55 -0.85 1.72 -11.65
CA LEU A 55 0.20 1.10 -12.46
C LEU A 55 0.32 -0.40 -12.21
N LEU A 56 0.23 -0.85 -10.95
CA LEU A 56 0.21 -2.28 -10.62
C LEU A 56 -0.94 -2.98 -11.36
N ASN A 57 -2.14 -2.38 -11.35
CA ASN A 57 -3.29 -2.90 -12.08
C ASN A 57 -3.14 -2.86 -13.60
N GLN A 58 -2.17 -2.15 -14.16
CA GLN A 58 -1.92 -2.24 -15.61
C GLN A 58 -1.07 -3.45 -15.97
N HIS A 59 -0.33 -4.02 -15.02
CA HIS A 59 0.74 -4.99 -15.30
C HIS A 59 0.59 -6.34 -14.58
N ASP A 60 -0.13 -6.40 -13.45
CA ASP A 60 -0.32 -7.62 -12.65
C ASP A 60 -1.80 -8.00 -12.62
N VAL A 61 -2.15 -9.08 -13.31
CA VAL A 61 -3.52 -9.59 -13.41
C VAL A 61 -4.06 -10.01 -12.03
N GLU A 62 -3.19 -10.47 -11.12
CA GLU A 62 -3.64 -10.83 -9.78
C GLU A 62 -4.11 -9.61 -8.97
N ALA A 63 -3.54 -8.44 -9.25
CA ALA A 63 -3.93 -7.21 -8.59
C ALA A 63 -5.31 -6.69 -9.05
N HIS A 64 -5.80 -7.12 -10.23
CA HIS A 64 -7.12 -6.71 -10.77
C HIS A 64 -8.27 -7.12 -9.85
N ASN A 65 -8.09 -8.24 -9.15
CA ASN A 65 -9.10 -8.79 -8.26
C ASN A 65 -9.00 -8.23 -6.83
N CYS A 66 -8.07 -7.30 -6.58
CA CYS A 66 -7.85 -6.69 -5.27
C CYS A 66 -8.27 -5.23 -5.26
N ASN A 67 -9.19 -4.87 -4.37
CA ASN A 67 -9.49 -3.47 -4.10
C ASN A 67 -8.25 -2.78 -3.52
N TYR A 68 -8.12 -1.48 -3.76
CA TYR A 68 -7.01 -0.69 -3.21
C TYR A 68 -6.85 -0.84 -1.68
N ALA A 69 -7.97 -0.97 -0.96
CA ALA A 69 -7.99 -1.21 0.49
C ALA A 69 -7.28 -2.51 0.92
N ASP A 70 -7.32 -3.54 0.07
CA ASP A 70 -6.83 -4.88 0.38
C ASP A 70 -5.40 -5.13 -0.12
N ILE A 71 -4.92 -4.29 -1.05
CA ILE A 71 -3.57 -4.39 -1.63
C ILE A 71 -2.46 -4.50 -0.58
N PRO A 72 -2.46 -3.75 0.54
CA PRO A 72 -1.42 -3.89 1.55
C PRO A 72 -1.34 -5.29 2.19
N GLN A 73 -2.39 -6.11 2.09
CA GLN A 73 -2.39 -7.48 2.59
C GLN A 73 -1.52 -8.40 1.72
N TYR A 74 -1.49 -8.14 0.41
CA TYR A 74 -0.81 -8.98 -0.60
C TYR A 74 0.48 -8.35 -1.14
N TYR A 75 0.61 -7.03 -1.05
CA TYR A 75 1.72 -6.25 -1.58
C TYR A 75 2.33 -5.35 -0.49
N VAL A 76 3.61 -5.02 -0.68
CA VAL A 76 4.34 -4.05 0.13
C VAL A 76 4.74 -2.88 -0.75
N PHE A 77 4.50 -1.66 -0.27
CA PHE A 77 4.92 -0.45 -0.98
C PHE A 77 6.41 -0.20 -0.76
N ASP A 78 7.20 -0.34 -1.84
CA ASP A 78 8.60 0.02 -1.86
C ASP A 78 8.74 1.53 -1.98
N LYS A 79 9.09 2.20 -0.88
CA LYS A 79 9.26 3.66 -0.82
C LYS A 79 10.43 4.18 -1.65
N SER A 80 11.41 3.34 -1.97
CA SER A 80 12.59 3.74 -2.76
C SER A 80 12.24 3.83 -4.24
N GLN A 81 11.52 2.83 -4.75
CA GLN A 81 11.07 2.76 -6.14
C GLN A 81 9.70 3.41 -6.35
N THR A 82 8.98 3.69 -5.25
CA THR A 82 7.60 4.16 -5.23
C THR A 82 6.62 3.23 -5.95
N LEU A 83 6.81 1.91 -5.79
CA LEU A 83 6.01 0.87 -6.46
C LEU A 83 5.52 -0.18 -5.47
N TRP A 84 4.43 -0.86 -5.82
CA TRP A 84 3.97 -2.04 -5.10
C TRP A 84 4.71 -3.29 -5.55
N LYS A 85 5.14 -4.12 -4.59
CA LYS A 85 5.79 -5.41 -4.84
C LYS A 85 5.07 -6.52 -4.10
N LYS A 86 4.97 -7.71 -4.70
CA LYS A 86 4.36 -8.87 -4.04
C LYS A 86 5.04 -9.13 -2.70
N ARG A 87 4.22 -9.32 -1.67
CA ARG A 87 4.69 -9.56 -0.30
C ARG A 87 5.25 -10.97 -0.20
N GLN A 88 6.49 -11.09 0.27
CA GLN A 88 7.16 -12.39 0.39
C GLN A 88 6.92 -13.10 1.74
N ARG A 89 6.51 -12.37 2.79
CA ARG A 89 6.30 -12.91 4.14
C ARG A 89 5.11 -12.25 4.83
N GLY A 90 4.29 -13.05 5.52
CA GLY A 90 3.17 -12.57 6.33
C GLY A 90 2.01 -11.96 5.53
N GLY A 91 1.91 -12.25 4.24
CA GLY A 91 0.77 -11.89 3.40
C GLY A 91 -0.24 -13.00 3.33
N GLN A 92 -1.51 -12.66 3.12
CA GLN A 92 -2.46 -13.64 2.60
C GLN A 92 -2.03 -14.01 1.18
N GLN A 93 -2.20 -15.26 0.76
CA GLN A 93 -2.08 -15.60 -0.66
C GLN A 93 -3.40 -15.23 -1.34
N ILE A 94 -3.33 -14.68 -2.54
CA ILE A 94 -4.51 -14.54 -3.38
C ILE A 94 -4.81 -15.96 -3.84
N ASN A 95 -5.70 -16.66 -3.13
CA ASN A 95 -6.14 -17.97 -3.56
C ASN A 95 -6.86 -17.77 -4.89
N GLY A 96 -6.24 -18.26 -5.98
CA GLY A 96 -6.88 -18.31 -7.28
C GLY A 96 -8.22 -19.03 -7.15
N LEU A 97 -9.26 -18.41 -7.69
CA LEU A 97 -10.45 -19.15 -8.11
C LEU A 97 -10.02 -19.96 -9.34
N ASP A 98 -9.85 -21.27 -9.16
CA ASP A 98 -9.91 -22.23 -10.25
C ASP A 98 -11.27 -22.14 -10.97
#